data_AF-A0A7Y5VIK8-F1
#
_entry.id   AF-A0A7Y5VIK8-F1
#
_cell.length_a   1.000
_cell.length_b   1.000
_cell.length_c   1.000
_cell.angle_alpha   90.00
_cell.angle_beta   90.00
_cell.angle_gamma   90.00
#
_symmetry.space_group_name_H-M   'P 1'
#
loop_
_entity.id
_entity.type
_entity.pdbx_description
1 polymer ?
#
loop_
_entity_poly.entity_id
_entity_poly.type
_entity_poly.pdbx_seq_one_letter_code
_entity_poly.pdbx_strand_id
1 'polypeptide(L)'
;FSYLSSRLFPIKQEKSLRDFLVNRFGSELYLTFFKSYTEKVWGVPCEEISAEWGAQRIKGLSLTAAVKHFLKKTFGRTEGDIEQKKTETSLIEQFLYPKFGPGQLWEYVAGLVQQGGGELHMGWRAVKINTEGDRVVSVEAVNRAGERQTFAGDHFFSTVPVRELVHSLDVAPPVNVVEVADGLQYRDFITIGLLVDKLQQTEPDGSLLKDTWIYIQEPDVQIGRLQIFNNWSPYLVADPSKVWLGLEYFCYDTDPLWKMSDEELKAFGAMELEKIGMIRREHVRDGHVVRVPKTYPAYFGTYGRFDEIRRYMDRYENLFLVGRNGMHKYNNQDHSMLTAMAAVDAILAGETSKNSLWDVNTEQEYHEEK
;
A
#
# COMPACT_ATOMS: atom_id res chain seq x y z
N PHE A 1 20.71 10.95 24.75
CA PHE A 1 21.59 12.09 24.38
C PHE A 1 21.39 12.54 22.93
N SER A 2 21.29 11.62 21.96
CA SER A 2 21.07 11.92 20.53
C SER A 2 19.88 12.86 20.25
N TYR A 3 18.67 12.56 20.76
CA TYR A 3 17.48 13.39 20.54
C TYR A 3 17.65 14.86 21.00
N LEU A 4 18.20 15.07 22.20
CA LEU A 4 18.46 16.43 22.72
C LEU A 4 19.47 17.18 21.86
N SER A 5 20.50 16.48 21.36
CA SER A 5 21.47 17.09 20.45
C SER A 5 20.83 17.51 19.13
N SER A 6 19.97 16.68 18.55
CA SER A 6 19.23 17.02 17.31
C SER A 6 18.26 18.18 17.52
N ARG A 7 17.69 18.33 18.73
CA ARG A 7 16.81 19.46 19.07
C ARG A 7 17.57 20.77 19.29
N LEU A 8 18.78 20.71 19.87
CA LEU A 8 19.62 21.88 20.13
C LEU A 8 20.41 22.32 18.89
N PHE A 9 20.77 21.38 18.02
CA PHE A 9 21.54 21.62 16.80
C PHE A 9 20.87 20.94 15.60
N PRO A 10 19.69 21.42 15.18
CA PRO A 10 18.96 20.82 14.05
C PRO A 10 19.70 21.03 12.73
N ILE A 11 19.52 20.07 11.82
CA ILE A 11 19.97 20.18 10.43
C ILE A 11 19.14 21.30 9.79
N LYS A 12 19.79 22.41 9.41
CA LYS A 12 19.11 23.64 8.97
C LYS A 12 18.35 23.50 7.65
N GLN A 13 18.83 22.66 6.74
CA GLN A 13 18.18 22.36 5.46
C GLN A 13 17.86 20.87 5.43
N GLU A 14 16.62 20.52 5.73
CA GLU A 14 16.11 19.15 5.57
C GLU A 14 15.94 18.87 4.08
N LYS A 15 16.88 18.13 3.48
CA LYS A 15 16.79 17.75 2.06
C LYS A 15 16.25 16.34 1.90
N SER A 16 16.57 15.48 2.86
CA SER A 16 16.24 14.06 2.82
C SER A 16 15.30 13.64 3.94
N LEU A 17 14.68 12.48 3.77
CA LEU A 17 13.88 11.82 4.81
C LEU A 17 14.73 11.49 6.03
N ARG A 18 16.02 11.16 5.85
CA ARG A 18 16.96 11.04 6.96
C ARG A 18 17.02 12.33 7.78
N ASP A 19 17.24 13.48 7.13
CA ASP A 19 17.35 14.76 7.84
C ASP A 19 16.07 15.05 8.62
N PHE A 20 14.93 14.84 7.96
CA PHE A 20 13.59 14.97 8.55
C PHE A 20 13.41 14.12 9.81
N LEU A 21 13.77 12.83 9.74
CA LEU A 21 13.65 11.87 10.84
C LEU A 21 14.64 12.15 11.98
N VAL A 22 15.89 12.46 11.65
CA VAL A 22 16.92 12.77 12.65
C VAL A 22 16.57 14.04 13.42
N ASN A 23 16.08 15.09 12.76
CA ASN A 23 15.65 16.31 13.44
C ASN A 23 14.46 16.08 14.39
N ARG A 24 13.58 15.12 14.07
CA ARG A 24 12.35 14.85 14.84
C ARG A 24 12.51 13.80 15.93
N PHE A 25 13.37 12.81 15.72
CA PHE A 25 13.47 11.63 16.59
C PHE A 25 14.89 11.40 17.14
N GLY A 26 15.88 12.12 16.61
CA GLY A 26 17.28 11.89 16.91
C GLY A 26 17.88 10.75 16.08
N SER A 27 19.21 10.78 15.95
CA SER A 27 19.98 9.77 15.23
C SER A 27 19.79 8.34 15.75
N GLU A 28 19.61 8.15 17.05
CA GLU A 28 19.50 6.80 17.64
C GLU A 28 18.23 6.12 17.17
N LEU A 29 17.06 6.75 17.40
CA LEU A 29 15.78 6.20 16.96
C LEU A 29 15.69 6.08 15.44
N TYR A 30 16.31 7.01 14.70
CA TYR A 30 16.44 6.87 13.26
C TYR A 30 17.16 5.56 12.88
N LEU A 31 18.33 5.28 13.48
CA LEU A 31 19.11 4.09 13.15
C LEU A 31 18.48 2.79 13.65
N THR A 32 17.84 2.81 14.82
CA THR A 32 17.27 1.60 15.43
C THR A 32 15.90 1.25 14.89
N PHE A 33 15.09 2.23 14.50
CA PHE A 33 13.66 2.03 14.21
C PHE A 33 13.28 2.41 12.79
N PHE A 34 13.63 3.62 12.36
CA PHE A 34 13.08 4.15 11.11
C PHE A 34 13.85 3.73 9.87
N LYS A 35 15.19 3.79 9.91
CA LYS A 35 16.05 3.65 8.72
C LYS A 35 15.79 2.33 8.01
N SER A 36 16.09 1.22 8.67
CA SER A 36 16.05 -0.11 8.08
C SER A 36 14.66 -0.46 7.56
N TYR A 37 13.62 -0.16 8.34
CA TYR A 37 12.24 -0.43 7.93
C TYR A 37 11.82 0.41 6.71
N THR A 38 12.14 1.71 6.71
CA THR A 38 11.82 2.60 5.60
C THR A 38 12.54 2.17 4.31
N GLU A 39 13.82 1.82 4.42
CA GLU A 39 14.62 1.33 3.29
C GLU A 39 14.13 -0.03 2.78
N LYS A 40 13.65 -0.93 3.65
CA LYS A 40 12.95 -2.16 3.21
C LYS A 40 11.73 -1.83 2.37
N VAL A 41 10.82 -1.01 2.91
CA VAL A 41 9.54 -0.67 2.26
C VAL A 41 9.78 -0.03 0.88
N TRP A 42 10.66 0.97 0.82
CA TRP A 42 10.84 1.78 -0.39
C TRP A 42 11.99 1.36 -1.29
N GLY A 43 12.88 0.48 -0.83
CA GLY A 43 14.00 -0.03 -1.63
C GLY A 43 15.03 1.05 -2.02
N VAL A 44 14.99 2.22 -1.40
CA VAL A 44 15.91 3.34 -1.64
C VAL A 44 16.43 3.89 -0.30
N PRO A 45 17.68 4.36 -0.22
CA PRO A 45 18.22 4.97 0.99
C PRO A 45 17.39 6.16 1.46
N CYS A 46 17.25 6.34 2.78
CA CYS A 46 16.50 7.48 3.33
C CYS A 46 17.11 8.84 2.95
N GLU A 47 18.38 8.88 2.57
CA GLU A 47 19.08 10.06 2.05
C GLU A 47 18.62 10.48 0.66
N GLU A 48 18.03 9.56 -0.12
CA GLU A 48 17.56 9.78 -1.50
C GLU A 48 16.05 10.08 -1.57
N ILE A 49 15.32 9.87 -0.48
CA ILE A 49 13.90 10.25 -0.36
C ILE A 49 13.81 11.70 0.11
N SER A 50 12.94 12.51 -0.50
CA SER A 50 12.78 13.93 -0.11
C SER A 50 12.24 14.09 1.31
N ALA A 51 12.62 15.18 1.98
CA ALA A 51 12.06 15.52 3.29
C ALA A 51 10.53 15.80 3.24
N GLU A 52 10.04 16.32 2.11
CA GLU A 52 8.61 16.60 1.88
C GLU A 52 7.76 15.33 1.99
N TRP A 53 8.26 14.21 1.48
CA TRP A 53 7.61 12.91 1.63
C TRP A 53 7.41 12.54 3.11
N GLY A 54 8.46 12.72 3.93
CA GLY A 54 8.41 12.49 5.38
C GLY A 54 7.42 13.41 6.08
N ALA A 55 7.40 14.69 5.69
CA ALA A 55 6.48 15.69 6.24
C ALA A 55 5.01 15.35 5.98
N GLN A 56 4.70 14.79 4.82
CA GLN A 56 3.35 14.36 4.48
C GLN A 56 2.94 13.09 5.24
N ARG A 57 3.85 12.13 5.41
CA ARG A 57 3.50 10.77 5.87
C ARG A 57 3.72 10.51 7.37
N ILE A 58 4.61 11.26 8.01
CA ILE A 58 5.09 10.98 9.39
C ILE A 58 4.62 12.07 10.38
N LYS A 59 3.83 13.06 9.92
CA LYS A 59 3.39 14.23 10.71
C LYS A 59 2.62 13.91 12.00
N GLY A 60 2.05 12.70 12.13
CA GLY A 60 1.39 12.25 13.36
C GLY A 60 2.36 11.85 14.47
N LEU A 61 3.44 11.13 14.16
CA LEU A 61 4.28 10.51 15.19
C LEU A 61 5.09 11.55 15.98
N SER A 62 4.50 12.08 17.05
CA SER A 62 5.18 13.01 17.95
C SER A 62 5.75 12.26 19.14
N LEU A 63 7.09 12.21 19.23
CA LEU A 63 7.78 11.58 20.37
C LEU A 63 7.41 12.26 21.70
N THR A 64 7.15 13.58 21.68
CA THR A 64 6.71 14.33 22.86
C THR A 64 5.27 14.00 23.23
N ALA A 65 4.38 13.74 22.26
CA ALA A 65 3.04 13.26 22.52
C ALA A 65 3.05 11.83 23.11
N ALA A 66 3.86 10.93 22.56
CA ALA A 66 4.03 9.57 23.07
C ALA A 66 4.56 9.55 24.52
N VAL A 67 5.57 10.35 24.83
CA VAL A 67 6.11 10.48 26.21
C VAL A 67 5.07 11.10 27.15
N LYS A 68 4.35 12.14 26.71
CA LYS A 68 3.28 12.77 27.51
C LYS A 68 2.14 11.78 27.79
N HIS A 69 1.78 10.96 26.82
CA HIS A 69 0.78 9.91 26.96
C HIS A 69 1.22 8.82 27.94
N PHE A 70 2.46 8.34 27.81
CA PHE A 70 3.05 7.35 28.72
C PHE A 70 3.13 7.88 30.16
N LEU A 71 3.61 9.11 30.36
CA LEU A 71 3.65 9.73 31.69
C LEU A 71 2.24 9.94 32.28
N LYS A 72 1.25 10.35 31.47
CA LYS A 72 -0.14 10.49 31.92
C LYS A 72 -0.75 9.15 32.34
N LYS A 73 -0.45 8.06 31.61
CA LYS A 73 -0.89 6.69 31.95
C LYS A 73 -0.19 6.14 33.20
N THR A 74 1.06 6.55 33.44
CA THR A 74 1.89 6.03 34.54
C THR A 74 1.64 6.78 35.86
N PHE A 75 1.25 8.07 35.79
CA PHE A 75 1.05 8.93 36.98
C PHE A 75 -0.39 9.41 37.17
N GLY A 76 -1.30 9.15 36.23
CA GLY A 76 -2.72 9.48 36.34
C GLY A 76 -3.56 8.25 36.67
N ARG A 77 -4.30 8.30 37.79
CA ARG A 77 -5.52 7.49 37.93
C ARG A 77 -6.56 8.07 36.97
N THR A 78 -7.19 7.26 36.13
CA THR A 78 -8.47 7.66 35.55
C THR A 78 -9.35 6.45 35.29
N GLU A 79 -10.53 6.52 35.89
CA GLU A 79 -11.72 5.73 35.57
C GLU A 79 -12.08 5.91 34.09
N GLY A 80 -12.74 4.89 33.54
CA GLY A 80 -13.10 4.84 32.13
C GLY A 80 -14.05 5.97 31.75
N ASP A 81 -13.65 6.74 30.74
CA ASP A 81 -14.55 7.60 29.99
C ASP A 81 -14.40 7.29 28.50
N ILE A 82 -15.53 6.92 27.89
CA ILE A 82 -15.69 6.47 26.50
C ILE A 82 -15.95 7.71 25.62
N GLU A 83 -14.99 8.64 25.58
CA GLU A 83 -14.97 9.71 24.57
C GLU A 83 -13.56 9.87 23.99
N GLN A 84 -13.20 8.98 23.08
CA GLN A 84 -11.95 9.05 22.31
C GLN A 84 -12.18 9.73 20.95
N LYS A 85 -12.13 11.06 20.91
CA LYS A 85 -12.21 11.85 19.66
C LYS A 85 -10.89 12.49 19.21
N LYS A 86 -9.75 12.12 19.81
CA LYS A 86 -8.43 12.69 19.46
C LYS A 86 -7.28 11.69 19.61
N THR A 87 -7.37 10.58 18.91
CA THR A 87 -6.29 9.60 18.80
C THR A 87 -5.85 9.52 17.34
N GLU A 88 -4.54 9.63 17.12
CA GLU A 88 -3.93 9.53 15.80
C GLU A 88 -4.33 8.22 15.11
N THR A 89 -4.32 8.22 13.78
CA THR A 89 -4.63 7.07 12.90
C THR A 89 -3.81 5.79 13.21
N SER A 90 -2.80 5.87 14.07
CA SER A 90 -2.02 4.76 14.62
C SER A 90 -2.77 3.88 15.65
N LEU A 91 -4.01 4.23 16.01
CA LEU A 91 -4.80 3.56 17.05
C LEU A 91 -6.13 3.00 16.50
N ILE A 92 -6.07 2.21 15.43
CA ILE A 92 -7.22 1.36 15.06
C ILE A 92 -7.37 0.30 16.16
N GLU A 93 -8.24 0.56 17.13
CA GLU A 93 -8.49 -0.39 18.23
C GLU A 93 -9.34 -1.59 17.77
N GLN A 94 -10.16 -1.41 16.72
CA GLN A 94 -11.01 -2.45 16.14
C GLN A 94 -11.23 -2.21 14.64
N PHE A 95 -11.36 -3.28 13.87
CA PHE A 95 -11.75 -3.23 12.46
C PHE A 95 -12.60 -4.45 12.11
N LEU A 96 -13.44 -4.32 11.09
CA LEU A 96 -14.22 -5.43 10.55
C LEU A 96 -13.39 -6.19 9.53
N TYR A 97 -13.49 -7.53 9.56
CA TYR A 97 -12.80 -8.40 8.63
C TYR A 97 -13.75 -9.47 8.09
N PRO A 98 -13.84 -9.69 6.77
CA PRO A 98 -14.72 -10.71 6.23
C PRO A 98 -14.28 -12.11 6.66
N LYS A 99 -15.27 -12.98 6.88
CA LYS A 99 -15.11 -14.34 7.39
C LYS A 99 -14.00 -15.11 6.67
N PHE A 100 -13.95 -15.04 5.34
CA PHE A 100 -13.02 -15.80 4.50
C PHE A 100 -11.93 -14.93 3.86
N GLY A 101 -11.64 -13.76 4.43
CA GLY A 101 -10.61 -12.86 3.93
C GLY A 101 -11.17 -11.72 3.07
N PRO A 102 -10.37 -10.68 2.78
CA PRO A 102 -10.83 -9.47 2.12
C PRO A 102 -11.40 -9.72 0.72
N GLY A 103 -10.97 -10.79 0.03
CA GLY A 103 -11.50 -11.18 -1.28
C GLY A 103 -13.01 -11.48 -1.26
N GLN A 104 -13.54 -11.99 -0.14
CA GLN A 104 -14.96 -12.32 0.00
C GLN A 104 -15.87 -11.11 -0.26
N LEU A 105 -15.45 -9.92 0.19
CA LEU A 105 -16.20 -8.68 -0.04
C LEU A 105 -16.33 -8.40 -1.55
N TRP A 106 -15.25 -8.58 -2.30
CA TRP A 106 -15.19 -8.26 -3.73
C TRP A 106 -15.91 -9.30 -4.59
N GLU A 107 -15.88 -10.57 -4.19
CA GLU A 107 -16.73 -11.60 -4.80
C GLU A 107 -18.22 -11.28 -4.62
N TYR A 108 -18.60 -10.81 -3.43
CA TYR A 108 -19.98 -10.39 -3.16
C TYR A 108 -20.39 -9.17 -3.98
N VAL A 109 -19.53 -8.14 -4.04
CA VAL A 109 -19.76 -6.94 -4.88
C VAL A 109 -19.88 -7.33 -6.36
N ALA A 110 -19.03 -8.21 -6.87
CA ALA A 110 -19.12 -8.71 -8.25
C ALA A 110 -20.47 -9.38 -8.52
N GLY A 111 -20.97 -10.19 -7.56
CA GLY A 111 -22.29 -10.79 -7.64
C GLY A 111 -23.43 -9.76 -7.68
N LEU A 112 -23.35 -8.69 -6.90
CA LEU A 112 -24.33 -7.60 -6.93
C LEU A 112 -24.33 -6.86 -8.28
N VAL A 113 -23.14 -6.61 -8.85
CA VAL A 113 -23.01 -5.98 -10.16
C VAL A 113 -23.67 -6.84 -11.24
N GLN A 114 -23.41 -8.15 -11.24
CA GLN A 114 -24.02 -9.08 -12.20
C GLN A 114 -25.55 -9.19 -12.04
N GLN A 115 -26.06 -9.22 -10.81
CA GLN A 115 -27.50 -9.19 -10.55
C GLN A 115 -28.17 -7.89 -11.02
N GLY A 116 -27.44 -6.78 -10.98
CA GLY A 116 -27.85 -5.50 -11.54
C GLY A 116 -27.76 -5.41 -13.07
N GLY A 117 -27.35 -6.48 -13.76
CA GLY A 117 -27.19 -6.52 -15.22
C GLY A 117 -25.82 -6.09 -15.73
N GLY A 118 -24.85 -5.83 -14.84
CA GLY A 118 -23.47 -5.56 -15.22
C GLY A 118 -22.74 -6.83 -15.69
N GLU A 119 -21.74 -6.65 -16.54
CA GLU A 119 -20.92 -7.76 -17.06
C GLU A 119 -19.53 -7.76 -16.44
N LEU A 120 -18.99 -8.95 -16.16
CA LEU A 120 -17.62 -9.12 -15.67
C LEU A 120 -16.84 -10.05 -16.61
N HIS A 121 -15.92 -9.47 -17.37
CA HIS A 121 -15.11 -10.18 -18.37
C HIS A 121 -13.75 -10.59 -17.80
N MET A 122 -13.71 -11.72 -17.09
CA MET A 122 -12.47 -12.25 -16.53
C MET A 122 -11.59 -12.90 -17.61
N GLY A 123 -10.27 -12.87 -17.42
CA GLY A 123 -9.31 -13.49 -18.35
C GLY A 123 -9.00 -12.66 -19.61
N TRP A 124 -9.54 -11.45 -19.71
CA TRP A 124 -9.25 -10.47 -20.75
C TRP A 124 -8.26 -9.43 -20.25
N ARG A 125 -7.20 -9.17 -21.02
CA ARG A 125 -6.23 -8.12 -20.76
C ARG A 125 -6.47 -6.97 -21.74
N ALA A 126 -6.80 -5.78 -21.23
CA ALA A 126 -6.81 -4.57 -22.06
C ALA A 126 -5.39 -4.31 -22.62
N VAL A 127 -5.31 -4.03 -23.92
CA VAL A 127 -4.05 -3.84 -24.66
C VAL A 127 -3.99 -2.55 -25.44
N LYS A 128 -5.13 -1.93 -25.74
CA LYS A 128 -5.19 -0.68 -26.49
C LYS A 128 -6.45 0.11 -26.17
N ILE A 129 -6.33 1.44 -26.13
CA ILE A 129 -7.41 2.40 -25.92
C ILE A 129 -7.49 3.22 -27.20
N ASN A 130 -8.63 3.13 -27.87
CA ASN A 130 -8.87 3.85 -29.12
C ASN A 130 -9.52 5.21 -28.83
N THR A 131 -9.05 6.25 -29.49
CA THR A 131 -9.45 7.64 -29.24
C THR A 131 -9.87 8.36 -30.53
N GLU A 132 -10.83 9.26 -30.40
CA GLU A 132 -11.21 10.21 -31.46
C GLU A 132 -11.11 11.62 -30.88
N GLY A 133 -9.98 12.29 -31.18
CA GLY A 133 -9.63 13.57 -30.59
C GLY A 133 -9.39 13.45 -29.07
N ASP A 134 -10.25 14.11 -28.29
CA ASP A 134 -10.20 14.15 -26.84
C ASP A 134 -11.29 13.27 -26.19
N ARG A 135 -11.69 12.21 -26.89
CA ARG A 135 -12.64 11.21 -26.37
C ARG A 135 -12.13 9.80 -26.62
N VAL A 136 -12.27 8.94 -25.61
CA VAL A 136 -12.08 7.50 -25.76
C VAL A 136 -13.33 6.90 -26.39
N VAL A 137 -13.18 6.03 -27.38
CA VAL A 137 -14.31 5.38 -28.07
C VAL A 137 -14.41 3.88 -27.80
N SER A 138 -13.28 3.23 -27.53
CA SER A 138 -13.27 1.80 -27.18
C SER A 138 -11.97 1.34 -26.52
N VAL A 139 -12.01 0.16 -25.92
CA VAL A 139 -10.84 -0.57 -25.43
C VAL A 139 -10.75 -1.92 -26.14
N GLU A 140 -9.58 -2.22 -26.70
CA GLU A 140 -9.25 -3.56 -27.20
C GLU A 140 -8.66 -4.39 -26.07
N ALA A 141 -9.14 -5.63 -25.94
CA ALA A 141 -8.59 -6.61 -25.02
C ALA A 141 -8.24 -7.91 -25.73
N VAL A 142 -7.31 -8.67 -25.12
CA VAL A 142 -6.87 -9.98 -25.58
C VAL A 142 -7.01 -11.01 -24.45
N ASN A 143 -7.50 -12.20 -24.76
CA ASN A 143 -7.55 -13.30 -23.78
C ASN A 143 -6.34 -14.23 -23.90
N ARG A 144 -6.27 -15.27 -23.05
CA ARG A 144 -5.16 -16.24 -23.04
C ARG A 144 -5.04 -17.06 -24.33
N ALA A 145 -6.12 -17.22 -25.10
CA ALA A 145 -6.10 -17.91 -26.39
C ALA A 145 -5.62 -17.00 -27.53
N GLY A 146 -5.39 -15.72 -27.27
CA GLY A 146 -5.03 -14.72 -28.28
C GLY A 146 -6.22 -14.12 -29.02
N GLU A 147 -7.46 -14.44 -28.61
CA GLU A 147 -8.66 -13.83 -29.18
C GLU A 147 -8.73 -12.37 -28.77
N ARG A 148 -9.19 -11.52 -29.70
CA ARG A 148 -9.31 -10.09 -29.52
C ARG A 148 -10.78 -9.68 -29.48
N GLN A 149 -11.10 -8.77 -28.56
CA GLN A 149 -12.42 -8.18 -28.44
C GLN A 149 -12.30 -6.67 -28.24
N THR A 150 -13.24 -5.93 -28.82
CA THR A 150 -13.33 -4.48 -28.67
C THR A 150 -14.57 -4.14 -27.86
N PHE A 151 -14.39 -3.36 -26.80
CA PHE A 151 -15.45 -2.89 -25.92
C PHE A 151 -15.65 -1.39 -26.16
N ALA A 152 -16.75 -1.01 -26.79
CA ALA A 152 -17.16 0.39 -26.94
C ALA A 152 -17.92 0.87 -25.69
N GLY A 153 -17.89 2.16 -25.42
CA GLY A 153 -18.59 2.74 -24.27
C GLY A 153 -18.59 4.26 -24.28
N ASP A 154 -19.50 4.86 -23.49
CA ASP A 154 -19.62 6.31 -23.38
C ASP A 154 -18.64 6.90 -22.36
N HIS A 155 -18.38 6.17 -21.28
CA HIS A 155 -17.48 6.53 -20.18
C HIS A 155 -16.55 5.37 -19.84
N PHE A 156 -15.30 5.70 -19.50
CA PHE A 156 -14.24 4.74 -19.20
C PHE A 156 -13.61 5.06 -17.85
N PHE A 157 -13.55 4.07 -16.96
CA PHE A 157 -12.89 4.16 -15.66
C PHE A 157 -11.67 3.25 -15.69
N SER A 158 -10.49 3.82 -15.44
CA SER A 158 -9.24 3.08 -15.45
C SER A 158 -8.64 2.97 -14.06
N THR A 159 -8.51 1.73 -13.59
CA THR A 159 -7.72 1.36 -12.40
C THR A 159 -6.33 0.83 -12.75
N VAL A 160 -6.01 0.73 -14.05
CA VAL A 160 -4.74 0.24 -14.59
C VAL A 160 -3.61 1.18 -14.14
N PRO A 161 -2.42 0.68 -13.78
CA PRO A 161 -1.28 1.55 -13.48
C PRO A 161 -1.06 2.60 -14.57
N VAL A 162 -1.04 3.88 -14.18
CA VAL A 162 -1.03 4.99 -15.14
C VAL A 162 0.14 4.91 -16.14
N ARG A 163 1.28 4.33 -15.72
CA ARG A 163 2.40 4.03 -16.61
C ARG A 163 1.96 3.14 -17.78
N GLU A 164 1.27 2.03 -17.50
CA GLU A 164 0.77 1.13 -18.55
C GLU A 164 -0.32 1.80 -19.39
N LEU A 165 -1.15 2.62 -18.74
CA LEU A 165 -2.25 3.30 -19.41
C LEU A 165 -1.75 4.28 -20.48
N VAL A 166 -0.73 5.08 -20.17
CA VAL A 166 -0.07 6.00 -21.10
C VAL A 166 0.43 5.26 -22.35
N HIS A 167 0.99 4.06 -22.17
CA HIS A 167 1.46 3.21 -23.26
C HIS A 167 0.35 2.44 -23.99
N SER A 168 -0.88 2.46 -23.48
CA SER A 168 -2.01 1.76 -24.09
C SER A 168 -2.82 2.64 -25.05
N LEU A 169 -2.55 3.94 -25.13
CA LEU A 169 -3.24 4.84 -26.06
C LEU A 169 -2.89 4.52 -27.51
N ASP A 170 -3.87 4.59 -28.39
CA ASP A 170 -3.71 4.39 -29.84
C ASP A 170 -2.88 5.49 -30.50
N VAL A 171 -2.97 6.71 -29.97
CA VAL A 171 -2.14 7.86 -30.34
C VAL A 171 -1.01 7.99 -29.33
N ALA A 172 0.23 8.03 -29.84
CA ALA A 172 1.41 8.20 -29.01
C ALA A 172 1.33 9.52 -28.20
N PRO A 173 1.46 9.46 -26.86
CA PRO A 173 1.52 10.66 -26.04
C PRO A 173 2.76 11.51 -26.31
N PRO A 174 2.75 12.80 -25.94
CA PRO A 174 3.93 13.65 -25.98
C PRO A 174 5.11 13.04 -25.24
N VAL A 175 6.33 13.26 -25.75
CA VAL A 175 7.56 12.67 -25.21
C VAL A 175 7.72 12.94 -23.72
N ASN A 176 7.40 14.15 -23.24
CA ASN A 176 7.49 14.50 -21.84
C ASN A 176 6.53 13.68 -20.96
N VAL A 177 5.33 13.35 -21.44
CA VAL A 177 4.35 12.52 -20.72
C VAL A 177 4.85 11.09 -20.60
N VAL A 178 5.40 10.54 -21.69
CA VAL A 178 5.99 9.19 -21.70
C VAL A 178 7.19 9.11 -20.76
N GLU A 179 8.10 10.09 -20.81
CA GLU A 179 9.27 10.18 -19.94
C GLU A 179 8.87 10.21 -18.46
N VAL A 180 7.87 11.03 -18.10
CA VAL A 180 7.37 11.08 -16.72
C VAL A 180 6.75 9.74 -16.35
N ALA A 181 5.91 9.14 -17.21
CA ALA A 181 5.26 7.87 -16.93
C ALA A 181 6.26 6.72 -16.71
N ASP A 182 7.31 6.65 -17.53
CA ASP A 182 8.37 5.63 -17.44
C ASP A 182 9.25 5.79 -16.21
N GLY A 183 9.46 7.03 -15.76
CA GLY A 183 10.18 7.33 -14.53
C GLY A 183 9.38 7.12 -13.24
N LEU A 184 8.06 6.85 -13.32
CA LEU A 184 7.26 6.55 -12.14
C LEU A 184 7.66 5.19 -11.56
N GLN A 185 7.94 5.19 -10.27
CA GLN A 185 8.39 4.00 -9.56
C GLN A 185 7.24 3.31 -8.84
N TYR A 186 7.29 1.98 -8.85
CA TYR A 186 6.32 1.13 -8.18
C TYR A 186 7.10 0.08 -7.40
N ARG A 187 6.76 -0.12 -6.13
CA ARG A 187 7.28 -1.24 -5.36
C ARG A 187 6.42 -2.46 -5.58
N ASP A 188 7.07 -3.57 -5.87
CA ASP A 188 6.47 -4.88 -5.93
C ASP A 188 6.50 -5.52 -4.54
N PHE A 189 5.74 -6.60 -4.41
CA PHE A 189 5.48 -7.21 -3.13
C PHE A 189 5.40 -8.72 -3.26
N ILE A 190 6.00 -9.43 -2.32
CA ILE A 190 5.89 -10.89 -2.20
C ILE A 190 5.23 -11.19 -0.87
N THR A 191 4.15 -11.95 -0.90
CA THR A 191 3.57 -12.57 0.28
C THR A 191 3.94 -14.04 0.30
N ILE A 192 4.53 -14.48 1.40
CA ILE A 192 4.81 -15.89 1.66
C ILE A 192 3.89 -16.32 2.81
N GLY A 193 2.96 -17.21 2.52
CA GLY A 193 2.19 -17.92 3.52
C GLY A 193 2.97 -19.13 4.02
N LEU A 194 3.10 -19.32 5.33
CA LEU A 194 3.67 -20.53 5.93
C LEU A 194 2.71 -21.11 6.96
N LEU A 195 2.40 -22.40 6.84
CA LEU A 195 1.69 -23.16 7.86
C LEU A 195 2.70 -23.81 8.79
N VAL A 196 2.57 -23.53 10.09
CA VAL A 196 3.46 -24.09 11.11
C VAL A 196 2.68 -24.80 12.22
N ASP A 197 3.31 -25.79 12.83
CA ASP A 197 2.71 -26.50 13.97
C ASP A 197 2.56 -25.60 15.20
N LYS A 198 3.51 -24.69 15.44
CA LYS A 198 3.47 -23.73 16.55
C LYS A 198 4.51 -22.62 16.38
N LEU A 199 4.25 -21.51 17.07
CA LEU A 199 5.24 -20.46 17.30
C LEU A 199 6.20 -20.83 18.44
N GLN A 200 7.39 -20.23 18.45
CA GLN A 200 8.29 -20.25 19.61
C GLN A 200 7.87 -19.23 20.66
N GLN A 201 7.21 -18.14 20.25
CA GLN A 201 6.71 -17.09 21.13
C GLN A 201 5.23 -17.30 21.44
N THR A 202 4.85 -17.09 22.69
CA THR A 202 3.48 -17.14 23.18
C THR A 202 3.23 -15.96 24.10
N GLU A 203 1.96 -15.68 24.38
CA GLU A 203 1.58 -14.81 25.49
C GLU A 203 2.10 -15.39 26.83
N PRO A 204 2.21 -14.56 27.90
CA PRO A 204 2.62 -15.04 29.22
C PRO A 204 1.72 -16.15 29.81
N ASP A 205 0.46 -16.21 29.39
CA ASP A 205 -0.51 -17.25 29.78
C ASP A 205 -0.38 -18.55 28.93
N GLY A 206 0.57 -18.60 27.99
CA GLY A 206 0.81 -19.72 27.09
C GLY A 206 -0.11 -19.77 25.86
N SER A 207 -1.02 -18.81 25.70
CA SER A 207 -1.86 -18.69 24.50
C SER A 207 -1.07 -18.19 23.29
N LEU A 208 -1.63 -18.38 22.09
CA LEU A 208 -1.08 -17.80 20.87
C LEU A 208 -0.95 -16.28 21.02
N LEU A 209 0.09 -15.69 20.42
CA LEU A 209 0.22 -14.23 20.32
C LEU A 209 -1.09 -13.61 19.85
N LYS A 210 -1.52 -12.52 20.48
CA LYS A 210 -2.79 -11.85 20.17
C LYS A 210 -2.68 -10.88 19.00
N ASP A 211 -1.47 -10.55 18.57
CA ASP A 211 -1.21 -9.62 17.47
C ASP A 211 -1.75 -10.14 16.13
N THR A 212 -2.40 -9.26 15.39
CA THR A 212 -2.86 -9.55 14.03
C THR A 212 -1.71 -9.43 13.02
N TRP A 213 -0.88 -8.39 13.17
CA TRP A 213 0.33 -8.17 12.39
C TRP A 213 1.43 -7.53 13.24
N ILE A 214 2.69 -7.76 12.87
CA ILE A 214 3.88 -7.26 13.54
C ILE A 214 4.82 -6.69 12.48
N TYR A 215 5.30 -5.46 12.69
CA TYR A 215 6.32 -4.85 11.83
C TYR A 215 7.71 -5.30 12.25
N ILE A 216 8.54 -5.72 11.29
CA ILE A 216 9.88 -6.25 11.53
C ILE A 216 10.92 -5.25 11.03
N GLN A 217 11.64 -4.64 11.97
CA GLN A 217 12.56 -3.54 11.70
C GLN A 217 14.03 -3.97 11.71
N GLU A 218 14.27 -5.20 12.16
CA GLU A 218 15.55 -5.87 12.26
C GLU A 218 16.30 -5.79 10.92
N PRO A 219 17.49 -5.17 10.88
CA PRO A 219 18.22 -4.93 9.63
C PRO A 219 18.81 -6.21 9.00
N ASP A 220 18.88 -7.29 9.77
CA ASP A 220 19.51 -8.54 9.38
C ASP A 220 18.53 -9.54 8.75
N VAL A 221 17.26 -9.17 8.59
CA VAL A 221 16.23 -9.89 7.81
C VAL A 221 15.53 -8.92 6.86
N GLN A 222 14.99 -9.45 5.76
CA GLN A 222 14.27 -8.69 4.73
C GLN A 222 12.77 -8.64 4.96
N ILE A 223 12.19 -9.57 5.73
CA ILE A 223 10.78 -9.49 6.11
C ILE A 223 10.49 -8.12 6.72
N GLY A 224 9.41 -7.48 6.23
CA GLY A 224 8.97 -6.17 6.72
C GLY A 224 7.74 -6.27 7.61
N ARG A 225 6.85 -7.24 7.36
CA ARG A 225 5.68 -7.47 8.20
C ARG A 225 5.35 -8.96 8.29
N LEU A 226 4.99 -9.38 9.49
CA LEU A 226 4.46 -10.69 9.81
C LEU A 226 2.97 -10.56 10.13
N GLN A 227 2.13 -11.46 9.61
CA GLN A 227 0.71 -11.56 9.90
C GLN A 227 0.41 -12.91 10.55
N ILE A 228 -0.49 -12.94 11.53
CA ILE A 228 -0.95 -14.18 12.19
C ILE A 228 -2.42 -14.39 11.80
N PHE A 229 -2.67 -15.16 10.73
CA PHE A 229 -4.00 -15.27 10.12
C PHE A 229 -5.06 -15.85 11.06
N ASN A 230 -4.66 -16.65 12.05
CA ASN A 230 -5.54 -17.14 13.11
C ASN A 230 -6.28 -16.01 13.85
N ASN A 231 -5.67 -14.83 13.96
CA ASN A 231 -6.22 -13.68 14.68
C ASN A 231 -7.05 -12.75 13.80
N TRP A 232 -7.01 -12.91 12.47
CA TRP A 232 -7.85 -12.15 11.55
C TRP A 232 -9.26 -12.72 11.46
N SER A 233 -9.37 -14.05 11.39
CA SER A 233 -10.66 -14.76 11.45
C SER A 233 -10.42 -16.25 11.72
N PRO A 234 -11.22 -16.88 12.61
CA PRO A 234 -11.10 -18.31 12.91
C PRO A 234 -11.45 -19.21 11.72
N TYR A 235 -12.01 -18.67 10.65
CA TYR A 235 -12.39 -19.41 9.44
C TYR A 235 -11.33 -19.38 8.34
N LEU A 236 -10.22 -18.66 8.53
CA LEU A 236 -9.09 -18.67 7.60
C LEU A 236 -8.21 -19.90 7.76
N VAL A 237 -8.29 -20.57 8.92
CA VAL A 237 -7.42 -21.68 9.28
C VAL A 237 -8.29 -22.91 9.54
N ALA A 238 -8.11 -23.94 8.71
CA ALA A 238 -8.92 -25.16 8.79
C ALA A 238 -8.64 -25.98 10.07
N ASP A 239 -7.37 -26.05 10.51
CA ASP A 239 -6.95 -26.73 11.74
C ASP A 239 -6.49 -25.68 12.78
N PRO A 240 -7.30 -25.38 13.81
CA PRO A 240 -6.97 -24.35 14.79
C PRO A 240 -5.79 -24.71 15.71
N SER A 241 -5.29 -25.95 15.66
CA SER A 241 -4.05 -26.33 16.36
C SER A 241 -2.78 -25.85 15.66
N LYS A 242 -2.91 -25.37 14.41
CA LYS A 242 -1.82 -24.86 13.59
C LYS A 242 -1.89 -23.35 13.46
N VAL A 243 -0.79 -22.75 13.00
CA VAL A 243 -0.70 -21.30 12.78
C VAL A 243 -0.39 -21.01 11.32
N TRP A 244 -1.22 -20.20 10.67
CA TRP A 244 -0.93 -19.65 9.35
C TRP A 244 -0.30 -18.28 9.48
N LEU A 245 0.93 -18.15 8.98
CA LEU A 245 1.71 -16.93 9.00
C LEU A 245 1.77 -16.32 7.60
N GLY A 246 1.56 -15.00 7.50
CA GLY A 246 1.79 -14.24 6.28
C GLY A 246 3.05 -13.38 6.42
N LEU A 247 4.05 -13.61 5.60
CA LEU A 247 5.29 -12.86 5.60
C LEU A 247 5.30 -11.93 4.39
N GLU A 248 5.61 -10.67 4.62
CA GLU A 248 5.57 -9.63 3.61
C GLU A 248 6.96 -9.09 3.30
N TYR A 249 7.27 -9.08 2.01
CA TYR A 249 8.52 -8.62 1.45
C TYR A 249 8.27 -7.55 0.41
N PHE A 250 9.01 -6.47 0.51
CA PHE A 250 8.99 -5.37 -0.46
C PHE A 250 10.20 -5.54 -1.37
N CYS A 251 9.98 -5.56 -2.69
CA CYS A 251 11.06 -5.72 -3.66
C CYS A 251 10.71 -5.08 -5.00
N TYR A 252 11.67 -5.06 -5.91
CA TYR A 252 11.46 -4.79 -7.32
C TYR A 252 11.45 -6.11 -8.09
N ASP A 253 10.74 -6.15 -9.20
CA ASP A 253 10.72 -7.28 -10.13
C ASP A 253 12.11 -7.65 -10.69
N THR A 254 13.07 -6.73 -10.58
CA THR A 254 14.48 -6.90 -10.95
C THR A 254 15.35 -7.49 -9.84
N ASP A 255 14.89 -7.48 -8.59
CA ASP A 255 15.65 -7.93 -7.42
C ASP A 255 15.87 -9.46 -7.44
N PRO A 256 16.98 -9.96 -6.86
CA PRO A 256 17.21 -11.40 -6.74
C PRO A 256 16.06 -12.14 -6.02
N LEU A 257 15.46 -11.51 -5.01
CA LEU A 257 14.34 -12.09 -4.25
C LEU A 257 13.14 -12.41 -5.14
N TRP A 258 12.79 -11.53 -6.09
CA TRP A 258 11.66 -11.73 -6.99
C TRP A 258 11.82 -12.93 -7.92
N LYS A 259 13.06 -13.20 -8.32
CA LYS A 259 13.44 -14.25 -9.28
C LYS A 259 13.57 -15.64 -8.64
N MET A 260 13.59 -15.73 -7.32
CA MET A 260 13.56 -17.01 -6.61
C MET A 260 12.30 -17.80 -6.95
N SER A 261 12.41 -19.13 -7.01
CA SER A 261 11.25 -20.02 -7.09
C SER A 261 10.41 -19.97 -5.81
N ASP A 262 9.17 -20.45 -5.89
CA ASP A 262 8.28 -20.48 -4.72
C ASP A 262 8.84 -21.35 -3.58
N GLU A 263 9.52 -22.46 -3.90
CA GLU A 263 10.17 -23.30 -2.89
C GLU A 263 11.35 -22.59 -2.21
N GLU A 264 12.17 -21.88 -2.98
CA GLU A 264 13.27 -21.08 -2.44
C GLU A 264 12.76 -19.95 -1.54
N LEU A 265 11.68 -19.28 -1.94
CA LEU A 265 11.05 -18.24 -1.13
C LEU A 265 10.48 -18.80 0.17
N LYS A 266 9.78 -19.93 0.14
CA LYS A 266 9.27 -20.58 1.36
C LYS A 266 10.41 -20.95 2.32
N ALA A 267 11.49 -21.53 1.80
CA ALA A 267 12.67 -21.85 2.58
C ALA A 267 13.37 -20.60 3.15
N PHE A 268 13.44 -19.53 2.36
CA PHE A 268 13.98 -18.24 2.76
C PHE A 268 13.16 -17.61 3.89
N GLY A 269 11.84 -17.51 3.74
CA GLY A 269 10.96 -16.97 4.77
C GLY A 269 10.99 -17.78 6.07
N ALA A 270 11.03 -19.11 5.97
CA ALA A 270 11.16 -19.97 7.14
C ALA A 270 12.50 -19.77 7.88
N MET A 271 13.59 -19.56 7.12
CA MET A 271 14.91 -19.28 7.67
C MET A 271 14.96 -17.91 8.37
N GLU A 272 14.33 -16.88 7.79
CA GLU A 272 14.24 -15.58 8.45
C GLU A 272 13.41 -15.61 9.73
N LEU A 273 12.25 -16.29 9.73
CA LEU A 273 11.43 -16.43 10.94
C LEU A 273 12.12 -17.24 12.04
N GLU A 274 12.92 -18.24 11.69
CA GLU A 274 13.76 -18.95 12.66
C GLU A 274 14.86 -18.03 13.22
N LYS A 275 15.48 -17.20 12.36
CA LYS A 275 16.52 -16.26 12.76
C LYS A 275 16.02 -15.22 13.78
N ILE A 276 14.80 -14.72 13.61
CA ILE A 276 14.17 -13.81 14.59
C ILE A 276 13.45 -14.55 15.73
N GLY A 277 13.61 -15.88 15.83
CA GLY A 277 13.10 -16.67 16.96
C GLY A 277 11.58 -16.82 17.00
N MET A 278 10.90 -16.71 15.85
CA MET A 278 9.43 -16.85 15.76
C MET A 278 8.99 -18.30 15.56
N ILE A 279 9.76 -19.09 14.81
CA ILE A 279 9.45 -20.51 14.51
C ILE A 279 10.71 -21.37 14.59
N ARG A 280 10.55 -22.70 14.45
CA ARG A 280 11.65 -23.58 13.99
C ARG A 280 11.28 -24.13 12.62
N ARG A 281 12.26 -24.21 11.71
CA ARG A 281 12.02 -24.67 10.34
C ARG A 281 11.42 -26.07 10.27
N GLU A 282 11.79 -26.94 11.22
CA GLU A 282 11.23 -28.30 11.35
C GLU A 282 9.72 -28.35 11.58
N HIS A 283 9.09 -27.25 11.99
CA HIS A 283 7.64 -27.14 12.23
C HIS A 283 6.86 -26.62 11.03
N VAL A 284 7.53 -26.24 9.95
CA VAL A 284 6.86 -25.83 8.70
C VAL A 284 6.24 -27.06 8.04
N ARG A 285 4.99 -26.94 7.61
CA ARG A 285 4.19 -28.04 7.04
C ARG A 285 3.72 -27.75 5.63
N ASP A 286 3.43 -26.50 5.34
CA ASP A 286 2.95 -26.06 4.03
C ASP A 286 3.34 -24.61 3.81
N GLY A 287 3.24 -24.14 2.57
CA GLY A 287 3.37 -22.74 2.26
C GLY A 287 2.89 -22.38 0.86
N HIS A 288 2.58 -21.10 0.69
CA HIS A 288 2.07 -20.52 -0.54
C HIS A 288 2.80 -19.20 -0.82
N VAL A 289 3.01 -18.88 -2.09
CA VAL A 289 3.71 -17.66 -2.49
C VAL A 289 2.85 -16.89 -3.48
N VAL A 290 2.71 -15.60 -3.25
CA VAL A 290 2.05 -14.67 -4.16
C VAL A 290 2.98 -13.51 -4.46
N ARG A 291 3.22 -13.26 -5.75
CA ARG A 291 3.93 -12.09 -6.26
C ARG A 291 2.91 -11.07 -6.74
N VAL A 292 2.95 -9.86 -6.20
CA VAL A 292 2.02 -8.78 -6.49
C VAL A 292 2.80 -7.61 -7.09
N PRO A 293 2.79 -7.46 -8.42
CA PRO A 293 3.51 -6.36 -9.07
C PRO A 293 2.81 -5.03 -8.81
N LYS A 294 3.58 -3.95 -8.76
CA LYS A 294 3.13 -2.57 -8.63
C LYS A 294 2.20 -2.35 -7.44
N THR A 295 2.55 -2.92 -6.30
CA THR A 295 1.72 -2.85 -5.09
C THR A 295 1.68 -1.45 -4.49
N TYR A 296 2.81 -0.73 -4.49
CA TYR A 296 2.88 0.62 -3.94
C TYR A 296 3.38 1.63 -4.98
N PRO A 297 2.58 2.64 -5.34
CA PRO A 297 3.09 3.80 -6.08
C PRO A 297 4.04 4.56 -5.17
N ALA A 298 5.20 4.92 -5.71
CA ALA A 298 6.25 5.58 -4.98
C ALA A 298 6.37 7.04 -5.40
N TYR A 299 6.48 7.93 -4.41
CA TYR A 299 6.50 9.38 -4.64
C TYR A 299 7.94 9.89 -4.85
N PHE A 300 8.70 9.19 -5.69
CA PHE A 300 10.06 9.52 -6.08
C PHE A 300 10.28 9.17 -7.57
N GLY A 301 11.49 9.37 -8.09
CA GLY A 301 11.73 9.36 -9.52
C GLY A 301 11.12 10.60 -10.18
N THR A 302 10.24 10.43 -11.15
CA THR A 302 9.58 11.53 -11.88
C THR A 302 8.27 12.00 -11.23
N TYR A 303 7.90 11.51 -10.05
CA TYR A 303 6.63 11.86 -9.39
C TYR A 303 6.40 13.37 -9.23
N GLY A 304 7.45 14.17 -9.00
CA GLY A 304 7.32 15.64 -8.93
C GLY A 304 6.81 16.31 -10.22
N ARG A 305 6.75 15.57 -11.33
CA ARG A 305 6.20 16.01 -12.63
C ARG A 305 4.87 15.32 -12.96
N PHE A 306 4.24 14.63 -12.01
CA PHE A 306 3.02 13.86 -12.23
C PHE A 306 1.87 14.69 -12.84
N ASP A 307 1.81 15.99 -12.53
CA ASP A 307 0.83 16.90 -13.13
C ASP A 307 0.92 17.02 -14.66
N GLU A 308 2.05 16.67 -15.28
CA GLU A 308 2.15 16.54 -16.74
C GLU A 308 1.31 15.38 -17.27
N ILE A 309 1.33 14.22 -16.60
CA ILE A 309 0.47 13.07 -16.93
C ILE A 309 -0.98 13.43 -16.67
N ARG A 310 -1.29 13.97 -15.49
CA ARG A 310 -2.67 14.34 -15.13
C ARG A 310 -3.26 15.29 -16.16
N ARG A 311 -2.60 16.41 -16.48
CA ARG A 311 -3.11 17.38 -17.48
C ARG A 311 -3.33 16.75 -18.85
N TYR A 312 -2.43 15.86 -19.26
CA TYR A 312 -2.56 15.16 -20.54
C TYR A 312 -3.75 14.18 -20.53
N MET A 313 -3.92 13.40 -19.46
CA MET A 313 -5.00 12.42 -19.36
C MET A 313 -6.37 13.07 -19.10
N ASP A 314 -6.40 14.19 -18.37
CA ASP A 314 -7.62 14.93 -18.06
C ASP A 314 -8.29 15.49 -19.31
N ARG A 315 -7.54 15.71 -20.41
CA ARG A 315 -8.06 16.12 -21.71
C ARG A 315 -9.15 15.18 -22.24
N TYR A 316 -9.04 13.87 -21.96
CA TYR A 316 -9.99 12.88 -22.43
C TYR A 316 -11.26 12.96 -21.57
N GLU A 317 -12.28 13.69 -22.03
CA GLU A 317 -13.44 14.08 -21.21
C GLU A 317 -14.12 12.89 -20.52
N ASN A 318 -14.16 11.74 -21.19
CA ASN A 318 -14.85 10.54 -20.74
C ASN A 318 -13.95 9.46 -20.14
N LEU A 319 -12.68 9.75 -19.87
CA LEU A 319 -11.73 8.84 -19.22
C LEU A 319 -11.41 9.31 -17.80
N PHE A 320 -11.70 8.47 -16.81
CA PHE A 320 -11.49 8.74 -15.39
C PHE A 320 -10.44 7.80 -14.82
N LEU A 321 -9.35 8.37 -14.29
CA LEU A 321 -8.33 7.61 -13.58
C LEU A 321 -8.74 7.47 -12.12
N VAL A 322 -8.83 6.24 -11.63
CA VAL A 322 -9.35 5.95 -10.29
C VAL A 322 -8.50 4.90 -9.56
N GLY A 323 -8.58 4.91 -8.24
CA GLY A 323 -7.88 3.95 -7.39
C GLY A 323 -6.37 4.17 -7.27
N ARG A 324 -5.71 3.25 -6.56
CA ARG A 324 -4.29 3.36 -6.19
C ARG A 324 -3.36 3.59 -7.38
N ASN A 325 -3.34 2.67 -8.35
CA ASN A 325 -2.36 2.73 -9.43
C ASN A 325 -2.84 3.53 -10.66
N GLY A 326 -4.15 3.62 -10.88
CA GLY A 326 -4.73 4.51 -11.88
C GLY A 326 -4.38 5.96 -11.63
N MET A 327 -4.36 6.37 -10.36
CA MET A 327 -4.03 7.74 -9.95
C MET A 327 -2.58 7.89 -9.46
N HIS A 328 -1.81 6.80 -9.41
CA HIS A 328 -0.49 6.75 -8.76
C HIS A 328 -0.48 7.32 -7.33
N LYS A 329 -1.54 7.05 -6.55
CA LYS A 329 -1.71 7.49 -5.17
C LYS A 329 -1.62 6.32 -4.21
N TYR A 330 -0.88 6.48 -3.12
CA TYR A 330 -0.86 5.52 -2.01
C TYR A 330 -2.20 5.56 -1.26
N ASN A 331 -3.18 4.83 -1.81
CA ASN A 331 -4.55 4.76 -1.33
C ASN A 331 -4.83 3.44 -0.60
N ASN A 332 -5.71 3.48 0.38
CA ASN A 332 -6.35 2.28 0.95
C ASN A 332 -7.58 1.87 0.11
N GLN A 333 -8.27 0.80 0.50
CA GLN A 333 -9.42 0.27 -0.25
C GLN A 333 -10.56 1.29 -0.32
N ASP A 334 -10.90 1.89 0.82
CA ASP A 334 -11.91 2.94 0.98
C ASP A 334 -11.60 4.17 0.11
N HIS A 335 -10.37 4.69 0.16
CA HIS A 335 -9.95 5.81 -0.69
C HIS A 335 -10.09 5.46 -2.18
N SER A 336 -9.72 4.23 -2.55
CA SER A 336 -9.86 3.77 -3.94
C SER A 336 -11.32 3.70 -4.38
N MET A 337 -12.22 3.24 -3.50
CA MET A 337 -13.67 3.24 -3.77
C MET A 337 -14.23 4.66 -3.91
N LEU A 338 -13.85 5.57 -3.00
CA LEU A 338 -14.31 6.96 -3.03
C LEU A 338 -13.92 7.68 -4.32
N THR A 339 -12.74 7.40 -4.88
CA THR A 339 -12.35 7.98 -6.19
C THR A 339 -13.29 7.56 -7.33
N ALA A 340 -13.78 6.33 -7.32
CA ALA A 340 -14.74 5.84 -8.32
C ALA A 340 -16.15 6.41 -8.09
N MET A 341 -16.57 6.54 -6.83
CA MET A 341 -17.85 7.17 -6.48
C MET A 341 -17.88 8.65 -6.92
N ALA A 342 -16.82 9.41 -6.61
CA ALA A 342 -16.68 10.81 -7.04
C ALA A 342 -16.71 10.96 -8.58
N ALA A 343 -16.14 9.99 -9.30
CA ALA A 343 -16.19 9.96 -10.76
C ALA A 343 -17.62 9.78 -11.28
N VAL A 344 -18.39 8.88 -10.67
CA VAL A 344 -19.81 8.66 -11.02
C VAL A 344 -20.65 9.89 -10.69
N ASP A 345 -20.44 10.51 -9.53
CA ASP A 345 -21.15 11.73 -9.13
C ASP A 345 -20.89 12.88 -10.11
N ALA A 346 -19.63 13.06 -10.54
CA ALA A 346 -19.27 14.06 -11.56
C ALA A 346 -19.99 13.81 -12.90
N ILE A 347 -20.04 12.55 -13.35
CA ILE A 347 -20.75 12.17 -14.59
C ILE A 347 -22.25 12.49 -14.47
N LEU A 348 -22.89 12.13 -13.36
CA LEU A 348 -24.32 12.40 -13.13
C LEU A 348 -24.63 13.89 -13.03
N ALA A 349 -23.71 14.70 -12.52
CA ALA A 349 -23.80 16.15 -12.47
C ALA A 349 -23.53 16.84 -13.82
N GLY A 350 -23.05 16.10 -14.84
CA GLY A 350 -22.62 16.65 -16.11
C GLY A 350 -21.31 17.45 -16.02
N GLU A 351 -20.52 17.21 -14.98
CA GLU A 351 -19.23 17.85 -14.76
C GLU A 351 -18.14 17.18 -15.59
N THR A 352 -17.36 17.98 -16.31
CA THR A 352 -16.18 17.51 -17.04
C THR A 352 -14.89 17.65 -16.22
N SER A 353 -14.93 18.47 -15.16
CA SER A 353 -13.82 18.62 -14.23
C SER A 353 -13.64 17.36 -13.40
N LYS A 354 -12.40 16.90 -13.27
CA LYS A 354 -12.04 15.70 -12.49
C LYS A 354 -11.40 16.05 -11.14
N ASN A 355 -11.41 17.31 -10.74
CA ASN A 355 -10.70 17.77 -9.54
C ASN A 355 -11.18 17.08 -8.27
N SER A 356 -12.48 16.87 -8.11
CA SER A 356 -13.07 16.19 -6.95
C SER A 356 -12.50 14.79 -6.72
N LEU A 357 -12.18 14.05 -7.79
CA LEU A 357 -11.52 12.74 -7.69
C LEU A 357 -10.08 12.90 -7.17
N TRP A 358 -9.36 13.88 -7.71
CA TRP A 358 -7.97 14.18 -7.34
C TRP A 358 -7.85 14.78 -5.93
N ASP A 359 -8.95 15.25 -5.34
CA ASP A 359 -8.99 15.73 -3.96
C ASP A 359 -9.29 14.61 -2.94
N VAL A 360 -9.69 13.42 -3.40
CA VAL A 360 -9.81 12.26 -2.52
C VAL A 360 -8.44 11.90 -1.95
N ASN A 361 -8.39 11.74 -0.62
CA ASN A 361 -7.20 11.42 0.16
C ASN A 361 -6.12 12.52 0.13
N THR A 362 -6.38 13.70 -0.46
CA THR A 362 -5.50 14.86 -0.28
C THR A 362 -5.87 15.64 0.98
N GLU A 363 -7.10 15.57 1.52
CA GLU A 363 -7.42 16.28 2.78
C GLU A 363 -6.62 15.77 4.00
N GLN A 364 -6.24 14.48 4.04
CA GLN A 364 -5.23 14.01 5.02
C GLN A 364 -3.81 14.56 4.74
N GLU A 365 -3.54 15.01 3.52
CA GLU A 365 -2.32 15.72 3.10
C GLU A 365 -2.47 17.27 3.22
N TYR A 366 -3.69 17.82 3.34
CA TYR A 366 -4.04 19.25 3.24
C TYR A 366 -4.82 19.83 4.44
N HIS A 367 -4.95 19.11 5.56
CA HIS A 367 -5.45 19.69 6.82
C HIS A 367 -4.43 20.66 7.45
N GLU A 368 -4.11 21.74 6.73
CA GLU A 368 -3.33 22.89 7.18
C GLU A 368 -3.89 24.19 6.59
N GLU A 369 -5.02 24.65 7.13
CA GLU A 369 -5.18 26.08 7.44
C GLU A 369 -5.91 26.22 8.77
N LYS A 370 -5.12 26.32 9.86
CA LYS A 370 -5.13 27.44 10.80
C LYS A 370 -4.06 27.30 11.88
#